data_AF-A0A3L7TEW0-F1
#
_entry.id   AF-A0A3L7TEW0-F1
#
_cell.length_a   1.000
_cell.length_b   1.000
_cell.length_c   1.000
_cell.angle_alpha   90.00
_cell.angle_beta   90.00
_cell.angle_gamma   90.00
#
_symmetry.space_group_name_H-M   'P 1'
#
loop_
_entity.id
_entity.type
_entity.pdbx_description
1 polymer ?
#
loop_
_entity_poly.entity_id
_entity_poly.type
_entity_poly.pdbx_seq_one_letter_code
_entity_poly.pdbx_strand_id
1 'polypeptide(L)'
;MQLIVAAWGCGWCFVLAGCGGSPWEQGQSAEVAALEAARKESRLFVADEASIGVWRDERPSGLLIRHGMLIVDSPRMDTAPKGGRSVVVVTSIGPELYDKVAAVVSDRIPVTAGKTNHFALGRAIAITIERVDPDGTRTTLDEGRVAFLELVRR
;
A
#
# COMPACT_ATOMS: atom_id res chain seq x y z
N MET A 1 -67.64 9.61 33.30
CA MET A 1 -67.60 8.77 32.08
C MET A 1 -66.21 8.92 31.49
N GLN A 2 -65.42 7.85 31.44
CA GLN A 2 -64.02 7.82 30.99
C GLN A 2 -63.90 7.97 29.47
N LEU A 3 -62.81 8.58 29.01
CA LEU A 3 -61.85 8.20 27.93
C LEU A 3 -61.08 9.47 27.50
N ILE A 4 -59.80 9.69 27.90
CA ILE A 4 -58.52 9.24 27.28
C ILE A 4 -58.51 9.57 25.77
N VAL A 5 -57.63 10.41 25.20
CA VAL A 5 -56.21 10.21 24.79
C VAL A 5 -55.69 11.61 24.35
N ALA A 6 -54.63 12.18 24.95
CA ALA A 6 -53.22 12.24 24.47
C ALA A 6 -53.04 12.72 23.01
N ALA A 7 -52.02 13.44 22.56
CA ALA A 7 -50.88 14.14 23.15
C ALA A 7 -50.15 14.84 21.97
N TRP A 8 -49.74 16.09 22.18
CA TRP A 8 -48.47 16.69 21.77
C TRP A 8 -48.18 17.02 20.29
N GLY A 9 -47.83 18.29 20.08
CA GLY A 9 -47.20 18.82 18.89
C GLY A 9 -46.82 20.28 19.09
N CYS A 10 -45.90 20.53 20.02
CA CYS A 10 -45.33 21.83 20.34
C CYS A 10 -44.69 22.46 19.08
N GLY A 11 -44.98 23.72 18.82
CA GLY A 11 -44.28 24.50 17.82
C GLY A 11 -42.87 24.85 18.29
N TRP A 12 -41.91 24.86 17.35
CA TRP A 12 -40.70 25.67 17.52
C TRP A 12 -40.10 26.13 16.19
N CYS A 13 -40.07 27.47 16.09
CA CYS A 13 -38.99 28.32 15.60
C CYS A 13 -38.26 27.94 14.30
N PHE A 14 -38.62 28.69 13.25
CA PHE A 14 -37.67 29.22 12.29
C PHE A 14 -36.46 29.84 13.02
N VAL A 15 -35.25 29.33 12.75
CA VAL A 15 -34.00 30.06 12.95
C VAL A 15 -33.26 30.05 11.61
N LEU A 16 -33.31 31.20 10.94
CA LEU A 16 -32.39 31.60 9.87
C LEU A 16 -31.13 32.16 10.56
N ALA A 17 -30.00 31.45 10.49
CA ALA A 17 -28.65 32.02 10.60
C ALA A 17 -27.59 30.95 10.27
N GLY A 18 -26.82 31.18 9.20
CA GLY A 18 -25.65 30.35 8.89
C GLY A 18 -25.20 30.39 7.43
N CYS A 19 -24.92 31.57 6.87
CA CYS A 19 -23.91 31.67 5.81
C CYS A 19 -22.54 31.45 6.47
N GLY A 20 -21.70 30.57 5.92
CA GLY A 20 -20.30 30.44 6.33
C GLY A 20 -19.81 29.01 6.50
N GLY A 21 -19.97 28.19 5.45
CA GLY A 21 -19.15 27.00 5.27
C GLY A 21 -18.65 27.07 3.85
N SER A 22 -17.41 27.51 3.68
CA SER A 22 -16.85 27.62 2.34
C SER A 22 -16.73 26.24 1.70
N PRO A 23 -16.82 26.06 0.36
CA PRO A 23 -16.68 24.74 -0.26
C PRO A 23 -15.35 24.05 0.05
N TRP A 24 -14.37 24.83 0.54
CA TRP A 24 -13.04 24.41 0.99
C TRP A 24 -12.98 23.99 2.48
N GLU A 25 -14.06 24.11 3.25
CA GLU A 25 -14.20 23.61 4.63
C GLU A 25 -14.90 22.24 4.69
N GLN A 26 -14.95 21.52 3.56
CA GLN A 26 -15.22 20.08 3.59
C GLN A 26 -14.00 19.41 4.24
N GLY A 27 -14.16 19.04 5.52
CA GLY A 27 -13.14 18.35 6.31
C GLY A 27 -12.48 17.22 5.52
N GLN A 28 -11.17 17.02 5.79
CA GLN A 28 -10.28 16.00 5.24
C GLN A 28 -10.96 15.15 4.16
N SER A 29 -10.81 15.56 2.90
CA SER A 29 -11.47 14.93 1.76
C SER A 29 -11.46 13.41 1.91
N ALA A 30 -12.56 12.74 1.59
CA ALA A 30 -12.68 11.28 1.72
C ALA A 30 -11.50 10.53 1.06
N GLU A 31 -10.84 11.15 0.08
CA GLU A 31 -9.59 10.73 -0.52
C GLU A 31 -8.39 10.77 0.45
N VAL A 32 -8.20 11.83 1.24
CA VAL A 32 -7.20 11.92 2.31
C VAL A 32 -7.51 10.91 3.42
N ALA A 33 -8.77 10.77 3.84
CA ALA A 33 -9.15 9.77 4.84
C ALA A 33 -8.95 8.32 4.33
N ALA A 34 -9.21 8.06 3.04
CA ALA A 34 -8.92 6.78 2.40
C ALA A 34 -7.42 6.53 2.25
N LEU A 35 -6.64 7.56 1.94
CA LEU A 35 -5.17 7.51 1.93
C LEU A 35 -4.62 7.26 3.34
N GLU A 36 -5.17 7.90 4.37
CA GLU A 36 -4.81 7.69 5.77
C GLU A 36 -5.23 6.30 6.25
N ALA A 37 -6.40 5.80 5.88
CA ALA A 37 -6.85 4.44 6.17
C ALA A 37 -5.99 3.40 5.44
N ALA A 38 -5.63 3.64 4.17
CA ALA A 38 -4.72 2.80 3.41
C ALA A 38 -3.28 2.85 3.96
N ARG A 39 -2.86 4.00 4.51
CA ARG A 39 -1.60 4.13 5.28
C ARG A 39 -1.68 3.37 6.60
N LYS A 40 -2.87 3.31 7.22
CA LYS A 40 -3.16 2.53 8.43
C LYS A 40 -3.17 1.02 8.16
N GLU A 41 -3.45 0.62 6.92
CA GLU A 41 -3.25 -0.74 6.39
C GLU A 41 -1.95 -0.88 5.60
N SER A 42 -0.92 -0.08 5.91
CA SER A 42 0.39 -0.26 5.29
C SER A 42 0.90 -1.67 5.57
N ARG A 43 1.02 -2.45 4.49
CA ARG A 43 1.56 -3.80 4.55
C ARG A 43 3.03 -3.74 4.18
N LEU A 44 3.84 -4.36 5.02
CA LEU A 44 5.30 -4.35 4.89
C LEU A 44 5.82 -5.76 4.88
N PHE A 45 6.91 -5.97 4.15
CA PHE A 45 7.69 -7.19 4.17
C PHE A 45 9.18 -6.84 4.16
N VAL A 46 10.00 -7.80 4.52
CA VAL A 46 11.46 -7.64 4.61
C VAL A 46 12.13 -8.40 3.47
N ALA A 47 13.26 -7.91 3.01
CA ALA A 47 14.10 -8.52 1.99
C ALA A 47 15.58 -8.33 2.35
N ASP A 48 16.45 -9.13 1.75
CA ASP A 48 17.89 -8.91 1.85
C ASP A 48 18.29 -7.69 1.00
N GLU A 49 17.72 -7.59 -0.20
CA GLU A 49 17.90 -6.45 -1.11
C GLU A 49 16.59 -6.12 -1.83
N ALA A 50 16.33 -4.82 -2.07
CA ALA A 50 15.24 -4.39 -2.94
C ALA A 50 15.61 -3.08 -3.68
N SER A 51 15.11 -2.94 -4.91
CA SER A 51 15.34 -1.76 -5.75
C SER A 51 14.22 -1.54 -6.75
N ILE A 52 14.12 -0.33 -7.30
CA ILE A 52 13.21 -0.02 -8.40
C ILE A 52 13.96 -0.14 -9.74
N GLY A 53 13.49 -1.06 -10.57
CA GLY A 53 13.89 -1.24 -11.96
C GLY A 53 12.81 -0.83 -12.94
N VAL A 54 13.03 -1.18 -14.22
CA VAL A 54 12.10 -0.87 -15.32
C VAL A 54 11.79 -2.15 -16.09
N TRP A 55 10.51 -2.49 -16.16
CA TRP A 55 9.99 -3.49 -17.09
C TRP A 55 9.83 -2.87 -18.47
N ARG A 56 10.33 -3.56 -19.50
CA ARG A 56 10.25 -3.14 -20.90
C ARG A 56 9.37 -4.12 -21.66
N ASP A 57 8.22 -3.64 -22.13
CA ASP A 57 7.36 -4.37 -23.07
C ASP A 57 7.69 -3.89 -24.48
N GLU A 58 8.44 -4.71 -25.22
CA GLU A 58 8.73 -4.48 -26.64
C GLU A 58 7.67 -5.17 -27.49
N ARG A 59 6.88 -4.37 -28.19
CA ARG A 59 5.79 -4.86 -29.03
C ARG A 59 6.24 -5.02 -30.48
N PRO A 60 5.63 -5.93 -31.26
CA PRO A 60 5.92 -6.09 -32.69
C PRO A 60 5.76 -4.80 -33.51
N SER A 61 4.99 -3.82 -33.01
CA SER A 61 4.82 -2.50 -33.61
C SER A 61 6.00 -1.54 -33.39
N GLY A 62 7.03 -1.94 -32.64
CA GLY A 62 8.16 -1.07 -32.26
C GLY A 62 7.85 -0.09 -31.13
N LEU A 63 6.62 -0.10 -30.58
CA LEU A 63 6.26 0.69 -29.40
C LEU A 63 6.90 0.09 -28.15
N LEU A 64 7.74 0.88 -27.47
CA LEU A 64 8.35 0.53 -26.20
C LEU A 64 7.55 1.12 -25.05
N ILE A 65 6.89 0.27 -24.27
CA ILE A 65 6.21 0.69 -23.05
C ILE A 65 7.10 0.36 -21.85
N ARG A 66 7.29 1.36 -20.98
CA ARG A 66 8.11 1.25 -19.77
C ARG A 66 7.21 1.30 -18.54
N HIS A 67 7.38 0.34 -17.64
CA HIS A 67 6.67 0.29 -16.37
C HIS A 67 7.66 0.16 -15.21
N GLY A 68 7.33 0.73 -14.06
CA GLY A 68 8.11 0.50 -12.84
C GLY A 68 8.04 -0.97 -12.44
N MET A 69 9.19 -1.53 -12.08
CA MET A 69 9.33 -2.90 -11.61
C MET A 69 10.03 -2.89 -10.26
N LEU A 70 9.46 -3.56 -9.27
CA LEU A 70 10.13 -3.78 -7.99
C LEU A 70 10.96 -5.05 -8.10
N ILE A 71 12.26 -4.96 -7.84
CA ILE A 71 13.17 -6.10 -7.80
C ILE A 71 13.46 -6.43 -6.34
N VAL A 72 13.23 -7.68 -5.93
CA VAL A 72 13.35 -8.13 -4.54
C VAL A 72 14.15 -9.43 -4.47
N ASP A 73 15.17 -9.43 -3.62
CA ASP A 73 15.94 -10.63 -3.28
C ASP A 73 15.55 -11.16 -1.90
N SER A 74 15.22 -12.44 -1.87
CA SER A 74 15.00 -13.24 -0.66
C SER A 74 13.96 -12.62 0.30
N PRO A 75 12.71 -12.43 -0.16
CA PRO A 75 11.67 -11.80 0.65
C PRO A 75 11.21 -12.68 1.82
N ARG A 76 10.77 -12.02 2.88
CA ARG A 76 10.35 -12.62 4.14
C ARG A 76 9.23 -11.80 4.76
N MET A 77 8.35 -12.47 5.50
CA MET A 77 7.20 -11.84 6.16
C MET A 77 7.48 -11.48 7.61
N ASP A 78 8.68 -11.76 8.13
CA ASP A 78 9.10 -11.34 9.46
C ASP A 78 9.44 -9.85 9.45
N THR A 79 9.05 -9.15 10.51
CA THR A 79 9.16 -7.68 10.59
C THR A 79 10.38 -7.23 11.39
N ALA A 80 11.15 -8.16 11.96
CA ALA A 80 12.28 -7.87 12.82
C ALA A 80 13.62 -8.13 12.10
N PRO A 81 14.59 -7.19 12.16
CA PRO A 81 15.96 -7.44 11.73
C PRO A 81 16.52 -8.64 12.49
N LYS A 82 16.94 -9.70 11.78
CA LYS A 82 17.56 -10.88 12.40
C LYS A 82 19.07 -10.74 12.45
N GLY A 83 19.64 -10.88 13.64
CA GLY A 83 21.07 -11.10 13.81
C GLY A 83 21.96 -9.86 13.64
N GLY A 84 21.47 -8.66 13.98
CA GLY A 84 22.29 -7.44 13.98
C GLY A 84 22.82 -7.04 12.61
N ARG A 85 22.18 -7.50 11.53
CA ARG A 85 22.44 -7.09 10.15
C ARG A 85 21.39 -6.08 9.70
N SER A 86 21.77 -5.21 8.79
CA SER A 86 20.81 -4.35 8.13
C SER A 86 19.84 -5.20 7.29
N VAL A 87 18.59 -4.76 7.22
CA VAL A 87 17.54 -5.39 6.41
C VAL A 87 16.85 -4.34 5.55
N VAL A 88 16.32 -4.75 4.41
CA VAL A 88 15.52 -3.86 3.56
C VAL A 88 14.04 -4.10 3.85
N VAL A 89 13.32 -3.05 4.23
CA VAL A 89 11.88 -3.06 4.42
C VAL A 89 11.23 -2.43 3.20
N VAL A 90 10.28 -3.15 2.61
CA VAL A 90 9.44 -2.62 1.53
C VAL A 90 8.04 -2.41 2.08
N THR A 91 7.56 -1.18 2.00
CA THR A 91 6.21 -0.79 2.40
C THR A 91 5.40 -0.44 1.16
N SER A 92 4.17 -0.94 1.06
CA SER A 92 3.26 -0.63 -0.05
C SER A 92 1.90 -0.14 0.38
N ILE A 93 1.28 0.68 -0.47
CA ILE A 93 -0.12 1.09 -0.32
C ILE A 93 -1.03 0.04 -0.98
N GLY A 94 -1.79 -0.68 -0.17
CA GLY A 94 -2.72 -1.72 -0.62
C GLY A 94 -2.17 -3.14 -0.53
N PRO A 95 -3.04 -4.15 -0.71
CA PRO A 95 -2.72 -5.54 -0.37
C PRO A 95 -2.01 -6.32 -1.49
N GLU A 96 -2.08 -5.89 -2.75
CA GLU A 96 -1.75 -6.76 -3.89
C GLU A 96 -0.28 -7.18 -3.94
N LEU A 97 0.63 -6.25 -3.65
CA LEU A 97 2.07 -6.56 -3.57
C LEU A 97 2.35 -7.51 -2.40
N TYR A 98 1.88 -7.15 -1.21
CA TYR A 98 2.09 -7.94 0.00
C TYR A 98 1.50 -9.35 -0.14
N ASP A 99 0.29 -9.49 -0.66
CA ASP A 99 -0.38 -10.78 -0.82
C ASP A 99 0.34 -11.66 -1.86
N LYS A 100 0.88 -11.05 -2.92
CA LYS A 100 1.71 -11.75 -3.90
C LYS A 100 2.98 -12.29 -3.26
N VAL A 101 3.70 -11.44 -2.53
CA VAL A 101 4.94 -11.83 -1.82
C VAL A 101 4.63 -12.89 -0.76
N ALA A 102 3.58 -12.70 0.04
CA ALA A 102 3.15 -13.66 1.05
C ALA A 102 2.80 -15.02 0.44
N ALA A 103 2.12 -15.04 -0.72
CA ALA A 103 1.80 -16.28 -1.42
C ALA A 103 3.05 -17.00 -1.95
N VAL A 104 4.07 -16.27 -2.40
CA VAL A 104 5.37 -16.83 -2.81
C VAL A 104 6.15 -17.37 -1.61
N VAL A 105 6.26 -16.58 -0.53
CA VAL A 105 6.99 -16.96 0.69
C VAL A 105 6.32 -18.16 1.40
N SER A 106 5.00 -18.28 1.34
CA SER A 106 4.24 -19.41 1.88
C SER A 106 4.12 -20.61 0.93
N ASP A 107 4.87 -20.63 -0.18
CA ASP A 107 4.86 -21.71 -1.17
C ASP A 107 3.50 -22.00 -1.83
N ARG A 108 2.52 -21.09 -1.69
CA ARG A 108 1.23 -21.14 -2.40
C ARG A 108 1.37 -20.83 -3.89
N ILE A 109 2.37 -20.02 -4.24
CA ILE A 109 2.82 -19.83 -5.62
C ILE A 109 4.21 -20.46 -5.73
N PRO A 110 4.35 -21.58 -6.45
CA PRO A 110 5.64 -22.25 -6.57
C PRO A 110 6.61 -21.39 -7.37
N VAL A 111 7.75 -21.06 -6.76
CA VAL A 111 8.88 -20.40 -7.43
C VAL A 111 10.11 -21.27 -7.31
N THR A 112 10.88 -21.38 -8.39
CA THR A 112 12.14 -22.13 -8.34
C THR A 112 13.20 -21.29 -7.63
N ALA A 113 13.81 -21.85 -6.58
CA ALA A 113 14.95 -21.23 -5.91
C ALA A 113 16.11 -21.01 -6.89
N GLY A 114 16.84 -19.90 -6.72
CA GLY A 114 17.94 -19.48 -7.59
C GLY A 114 17.53 -18.96 -8.97
N LYS A 115 16.24 -18.87 -9.29
CA LYS A 115 15.74 -18.28 -10.53
C LYS A 115 15.02 -16.96 -10.27
N THR A 116 15.13 -16.07 -11.25
CA THR A 116 14.34 -14.84 -11.33
C THR A 116 12.92 -15.17 -11.78
N ASN A 117 11.93 -14.69 -11.03
CA ASN A 117 10.52 -14.87 -11.35
C ASN A 117 9.86 -13.49 -11.49
N HIS A 118 9.08 -13.29 -12.57
CA HIS A 118 8.39 -12.03 -12.82
C HIS A 118 6.88 -12.18 -12.64
N PHE A 119 6.27 -11.20 -11.99
CA PHE A 119 4.84 -11.16 -11.72
C PHE A 119 4.27 -9.79 -12.10
N ALA A 120 3.10 -9.79 -12.73
CA ALA A 120 2.29 -8.59 -12.87
C ALA A 120 1.47 -8.35 -11.58
N LEU A 121 1.41 -7.10 -11.13
CA LEU A 121 0.65 -6.70 -9.95
C LEU A 121 -0.79 -6.26 -10.29
N GLY A 122 -1.12 -6.16 -11.58
CA GLY A 122 -2.44 -5.75 -12.08
C GLY A 122 -2.70 -4.24 -12.05
N ARG A 123 -1.99 -3.48 -11.21
CA ARG A 123 -2.03 -2.02 -11.15
C ARG A 123 -0.68 -1.43 -10.71
N ALA A 124 -0.49 -0.13 -10.90
CA ALA A 124 0.67 0.59 -10.40
C ALA A 124 0.51 0.93 -8.90
N ILE A 125 1.32 0.31 -8.05
CA ILE A 125 1.30 0.40 -6.59
C ILE A 125 2.41 1.33 -6.13
N ALA A 126 2.09 2.27 -5.23
CA ALA A 126 3.08 3.12 -4.59
C ALA A 126 3.83 2.33 -3.51
N ILE A 127 5.16 2.45 -3.52
CA ILE A 127 6.06 1.76 -2.60
C ILE A 127 7.11 2.71 -2.04
N THR A 128 7.57 2.37 -0.83
CA THR A 128 8.74 2.97 -0.17
C THR A 128 9.70 1.84 0.19
N ILE A 129 10.98 2.00 -0.14
CA ILE A 129 12.04 1.07 0.19
C ILE A 129 12.92 1.75 1.26
N GLU A 130 13.02 1.11 2.42
CA GLU A 130 13.83 1.60 3.54
C GLU A 130 14.92 0.57 3.88
N ARG A 131 16.13 1.02 4.20
CA ARG A 131 17.11 0.20 4.93
C ARG A 131 16.92 0.44 6.40
N VAL A 132 16.81 -0.63 7.17
CA VAL A 132 16.82 -0.61 8.64
C VAL A 132 18.17 -1.13 9.09
N ASP A 133 18.99 -0.25 9.65
CA ASP A 133 20.30 -0.58 10.18
C ASP A 133 20.18 -1.30 11.56
N PRO A 134 21.24 -1.98 12.04
CA PRO A 134 21.18 -2.78 13.28
C PRO A 134 20.83 -1.99 14.54
N ASP A 135 21.08 -0.68 14.53
CA ASP A 135 20.73 0.26 15.59
C ASP A 135 19.26 0.70 15.56
N GLY A 136 18.49 0.22 14.57
CA GLY A 136 17.09 0.56 14.36
C GLY A 136 16.88 1.81 13.50
N THR A 137 17.95 2.47 13.04
CA THR A 137 17.85 3.65 12.18
C THR A 137 17.27 3.26 10.82
N ARG A 138 16.27 4.01 10.36
CA ARG A 138 15.67 3.84 9.03
C ARG A 138 16.19 4.88 8.06
N THR A 139 16.66 4.41 6.91
CA THR A 139 17.08 5.27 5.80
C THR A 139 16.25 4.93 4.57
N THR A 140 15.50 5.89 4.04
CA THR A 140 14.82 5.73 2.74
C THR A 140 15.85 5.54 1.64
N LEU A 141 15.77 4.41 0.93
CA LEU A 141 16.61 4.11 -0.21
C LEU A 141 15.97 4.61 -1.51
N ASP A 142 14.66 4.38 -1.67
CA ASP A 142 13.93 4.70 -2.88
C ASP A 142 12.42 4.80 -2.63
N GLU A 143 11.72 5.55 -3.47
CA GLU A 143 10.27 5.71 -3.46
C GLU A 143 9.73 5.78 -4.90
N GLY A 144 8.63 5.08 -5.17
CA GLY A 144 8.09 5.11 -6.52
C GLY A 144 6.82 4.30 -6.71
N ARG A 145 6.46 4.10 -7.98
CA ARG A 145 5.29 3.29 -8.37
C ARG A 145 5.72 2.13 -9.24
N VAL A 146 5.26 0.93 -8.88
CA VAL A 146 5.63 -0.32 -9.56
C VAL A 146 4.38 -1.07 -10.00
N ALA A 147 4.41 -1.62 -11.20
CA ALA A 147 3.33 -2.45 -11.75
C ALA A 147 3.77 -3.92 -11.93
N PHE A 148 5.07 -4.18 -11.83
CA PHE A 148 5.68 -5.49 -11.94
C PHE A 148 6.54 -5.79 -10.71
N LEU A 149 6.66 -7.07 -10.38
CA LEU A 149 7.52 -7.60 -9.34
C LEU A 149 8.47 -8.61 -9.96
N GLU A 150 9.76 -8.44 -9.73
CA GLU A 150 10.80 -9.41 -9.98
C GLU A 150 11.27 -9.96 -8.63
N LEU A 151 11.27 -11.28 -8.48
CA LEU A 151 11.56 -11.95 -7.23
C LEU A 151 12.61 -13.05 -7.43
N VAL A 152 13.67 -12.98 -6.63
CA VAL A 152 14.69 -14.02 -6.51
C VAL A 152 14.57 -14.65 -5.13
N ARG A 153 14.46 -15.98 -5.07
CA ARG A 153 14.46 -16.73 -3.80
C ARG A 153 15.77 -17.52 -3.71
N ARG A 154 16.61 -17.23 -2.73
CA ARG A 154 17.86 -17.97 -2.48
C ARG A 154 17.67 -19.03 -1.40
#